data_AF-A0A392Q656-F1
#
_entry.id   AF-A0A392Q656-F1
#
_cell.length_a   1.000
_cell.length_b   1.000
_cell.length_c   1.000
_cell.angle_alpha   90.00
_cell.angle_beta   90.00
_cell.angle_gamma   90.00
#
_symmetry.space_group_name_H-M   'P 1'
#
loop_
_entity.id
_entity.type
_entity.pdbx_description
1 polymer ?
#
loop_
_entity_poly.entity_id
_entity_poly.type
_entity_poly.pdbx_seq_one_letter_code
_entity_poly.pdbx_strand_id
1 'polypeptide(L)'
;METFAIPWPCLDQSAKQPVVEENQKKTQKSFVQAVSNVCEIPLSQFPQACVKGDGLAIPIPEDEYMAGIDACKHNLHGRIIWPKGATPLTVNALKNKLSSLWKDLSAWGVSSL
;
A
#
# COMPACT_ATOMS: atom_id res chain seq x y z
N MET A 1 -17.14 -12.62 28.14
CA MET A 1 -16.86 -11.83 26.92
C MET A 1 -15.71 -10.90 27.28
N GLU A 2 -14.54 -11.15 26.73
CA GLU A 2 -13.35 -10.33 27.00
C GLU A 2 -13.50 -8.98 26.28
N THR A 3 -13.53 -7.91 27.06
CA THR A 3 -13.59 -6.53 26.55
C THR A 3 -12.23 -6.16 25.96
N PHE A 4 -12.13 -6.17 24.63
CA PHE A 4 -10.97 -5.65 23.92
C PHE A 4 -10.95 -4.13 24.04
N ALA A 5 -9.98 -3.58 24.78
CA ALA A 5 -9.74 -2.15 24.81
C ALA A 5 -8.97 -1.76 23.55
N ILE A 6 -9.65 -1.11 22.59
CA ILE A 6 -9.01 -0.57 21.39
C ILE A 6 -8.31 0.74 21.80
N PRO A 7 -6.98 0.84 21.72
CA PRO A 7 -6.24 2.04 22.16
C PRO A 7 -6.37 3.23 21.20
N TRP A 8 -7.11 3.08 20.10
CA TRP A 8 -7.31 4.07 19.05
C TRP A 8 -8.78 4.50 19.01
N PRO A 9 -9.14 5.65 19.61
CA PRO A 9 -10.53 6.13 19.68
C PRO A 9 -11.16 6.43 18.32
N CYS A 10 -10.36 6.55 17.26
CA CYS A 10 -10.83 6.74 15.89
C CYS A 10 -11.27 5.44 15.20
N LEU A 11 -10.84 4.29 15.71
CA LEU A 11 -11.20 2.96 15.23
C LEU A 11 -12.25 2.28 16.13
N ASP A 12 -12.52 2.88 17.29
CA ASP A 12 -13.63 2.47 18.14
C ASP A 12 -14.95 2.79 17.43
N GLN A 13 -15.67 1.75 17.02
CA GLN A 13 -16.96 1.86 16.35
C GLN A 13 -18.10 2.19 17.32
N SER A 14 -17.79 2.35 18.61
CA SER A 14 -18.76 2.84 19.59
C SER A 14 -19.28 4.21 19.17
N ALA A 15 -20.61 4.32 19.04
CA ALA A 15 -21.27 5.55 18.62
C ALA A 15 -20.93 6.69 19.58
N LYS A 16 -20.08 7.62 19.13
CA LYS A 16 -19.76 8.84 19.88
C LYS A 16 -21.05 9.63 20.11
N GLN A 17 -21.36 9.92 21.37
CA GLN A 17 -22.40 10.89 21.71
C GLN A 17 -22.04 12.26 21.10
N PRO A 18 -23.02 13.04 20.60
CA PRO A 18 -22.76 14.34 20.03
C PRO A 18 -22.20 15.29 21.09
N VAL A 19 -20.91 15.61 20.98
CA VAL A 19 -20.26 16.64 21.80
C VAL A 19 -20.76 18.00 21.30
N VAL A 20 -21.42 18.75 22.19
CA VAL A 20 -21.79 20.15 21.98
C VAL A 20 -20.48 20.96 21.97
N GLU A 21 -19.98 21.33 20.79
CA GLU A 21 -18.80 22.20 20.69
C GLU A 21 -19.22 23.67 20.89
N GLU A 22 -18.74 24.24 21.99
CA GLU A 22 -18.79 25.67 22.28
C GLU A 22 -17.96 26.46 21.23
N ASN A 23 -18.53 27.57 20.80
CA ASN A 23 -18.18 28.34 19.61
C ASN A 23 -16.86 29.11 19.78
N GLN A 24 -15.71 28.44 19.68
CA GLN A 24 -14.42 29.11 19.56
C GLN A 24 -14.05 29.24 18.08
N LYS A 25 -13.85 30.49 17.63
CA LYS A 25 -13.38 30.86 16.29
C LYS A 25 -12.04 30.18 15.99
N LYS A 26 -12.07 28.98 15.42
CA LYS A 26 -10.90 28.26 14.92
C LYS A 26 -10.46 28.95 13.62
N THR A 27 -9.36 29.70 13.67
CA THR A 27 -8.70 30.26 12.49
C THR A 27 -8.52 29.14 11.45
N GLN A 28 -9.10 29.31 10.26
CA GLN A 28 -9.05 28.28 9.22
C GLN A 28 -7.61 28.11 8.75
N LYS A 29 -6.94 27.07 9.25
CA LYS A 29 -5.59 26.70 8.79
C LYS A 29 -5.72 26.16 7.37
N SER A 30 -4.90 26.69 6.46
CA SER A 30 -4.77 26.15 5.10
C SER A 30 -4.32 24.69 5.15
N PHE A 31 -4.73 23.86 4.18
CA PHE A 31 -4.32 22.46 4.05
C PHE A 31 -2.80 22.30 4.14
N VAL A 32 -2.05 23.19 3.49
CA VAL A 32 -0.59 23.20 3.52
C VAL A 32 -0.07 23.43 4.93
N GLN A 33 -0.73 24.29 5.71
CA GLN A 33 -0.36 24.64 7.09
C GLN A 33 -0.71 23.53 8.09
N ALA A 34 -1.70 22.69 7.76
CA ALA A 34 -2.02 21.48 8.53
C ALA A 34 -1.03 20.35 8.24
N VAL A 35 -0.61 20.19 6.98
CA VAL A 35 0.32 19.14 6.55
C VAL A 35 1.78 19.50 6.87
N SER A 36 2.13 20.80 6.92
CA SER A 36 3.48 21.26 7.28
C SER A 36 3.78 21.19 8.78
N ASN A 37 2.75 21.00 9.62
CA ASN A 37 2.96 20.57 11.00
C ASN A 37 3.33 19.08 10.95
N VAL A 38 4.54 18.81 10.48
CA VAL A 38 5.18 17.52 10.56
C VAL A 38 5.41 17.27 12.04
N CYS A 39 4.42 16.68 12.71
CA CYS A 39 4.67 16.01 13.96
C CYS A 39 5.62 14.87 13.63
N GLU A 40 6.91 15.04 13.95
CA GLU A 40 7.85 13.92 13.99
C GLU A 40 7.40 12.99 15.11
N ILE A 41 6.44 12.12 14.81
CA ILE A 41 5.97 11.10 15.72
C ILE A 41 7.17 10.16 15.91
N PRO A 42 7.77 10.12 17.11
CA PRO A 42 8.90 9.24 17.37
C PRO A 42 8.47 7.82 17.07
N LEU A 43 9.32 7.05 16.38
CA LEU A 43 8.99 5.68 16.00
C LEU A 43 8.61 4.80 17.21
N SER A 44 9.05 5.19 18.41
CA SER A 44 8.72 4.58 19.70
C SER A 44 7.27 4.75 20.14
N GLN A 45 6.50 5.68 19.56
CA GLN A 45 5.06 5.83 19.82
C GLN A 45 4.22 4.87 18.96
N PHE A 46 4.79 4.30 17.90
CA PHE A 46 4.09 3.28 17.14
C PHE A 46 4.17 1.95 17.89
N PRO A 47 3.11 1.12 17.82
CA PRO A 47 3.19 -0.26 18.27
C PRO A 47 4.39 -0.92 17.60
N GLN A 48 5.26 -1.53 18.41
CA GLN A 48 6.37 -2.29 17.88
C GLN A 48 5.80 -3.39 16.97
N ALA A 49 6.28 -3.44 15.72
CA ALA A 49 5.95 -4.53 14.81
C ALA A 49 6.42 -5.83 15.47
N CYS A 50 5.47 -6.55 16.06
CA CYS A 50 5.73 -7.79 16.75
C CYS A 50 5.06 -8.91 15.96
N VAL A 51 5.85 -9.90 15.56
CA VAL A 51 5.31 -11.18 15.10
C VAL A 51 4.94 -11.94 16.36
N LYS A 52 3.68 -11.80 16.80
CA LYS A 52 3.18 -12.46 18.01
C LYS A 52 2.61 -13.83 17.64
N GLY A 53 3.46 -14.87 17.71
CA GLY A 53 3.08 -16.27 17.47
C GLY A 53 4.28 -17.13 17.07
N ASP A 54 4.19 -18.44 17.28
CA ASP A 54 5.27 -19.43 17.02
C ASP A 54 5.55 -19.67 15.53
N GLY A 55 4.78 -19.04 14.65
CA GLY A 55 4.97 -19.04 13.19
C GLY A 55 3.71 -18.53 12.50
N LEU A 56 3.83 -17.47 11.71
CA LEU A 56 2.74 -17.03 10.84
C LEU A 56 2.78 -17.87 9.56
N ALA A 57 1.92 -18.90 9.48
CA ALA A 57 1.67 -19.62 8.25
C ALA A 57 0.41 -19.05 7.58
N ILE A 58 0.54 -18.53 6.37
CA ILE A 58 -0.61 -18.17 5.54
C ILE A 58 -0.91 -19.39 4.66
N PRO A 59 -1.96 -20.17 4.95
CA PRO A 59 -2.30 -21.30 4.09
C PRO A 59 -2.72 -20.79 2.72
N ILE A 60 -2.11 -21.33 1.67
CA ILE A 60 -2.52 -21.07 0.28
C ILE A 60 -3.30 -22.30 -0.16
N PRO A 61 -4.62 -22.20 -0.40
CA PRO A 61 -5.41 -23.30 -0.94
C PRO A 61 -4.85 -23.79 -2.28
N GLU A 62 -4.94 -25.09 -2.54
CA GLU A 62 -4.44 -25.68 -3.78
C GLU A 62 -5.08 -25.06 -5.02
N ASP A 63 -6.39 -24.78 -4.97
CA ASP A 63 -7.13 -24.14 -6.05
C ASP A 63 -6.57 -22.74 -6.39
N GLU A 64 -6.25 -21.93 -5.37
CA GLU A 64 -5.66 -20.60 -5.55
C GLU A 64 -4.23 -20.69 -6.08
N TYR A 65 -3.46 -21.68 -5.61
CA TYR A 65 -2.13 -21.94 -6.12
C TYR A 65 -2.16 -22.30 -7.61
N MET A 66 -3.03 -23.22 -8.00
CA MET A 66 -3.17 -23.65 -9.40
C MET A 66 -3.67 -22.52 -10.30
N ALA A 67 -4.62 -21.70 -9.82
CA ALA A 67 -5.04 -20.49 -10.52
C ALA A 67 -3.89 -19.50 -10.72
N GLY A 68 -3.03 -19.32 -9.71
CA GLY A 68 -1.82 -18.50 -9.80
C GLY A 68 -0.82 -19.03 -10.83
N ILE A 69 -0.62 -20.35 -10.90
CA ILE A 69 0.26 -20.98 -11.89
C ILE A 69 -0.27 -20.76 -13.31
N ASP A 70 -1.57 -20.96 -13.55
CA ASP A 70 -2.15 -20.77 -14.88
C ASP A 70 -2.10 -19.30 -15.32
N ALA A 71 -2.29 -18.36 -14.38
CA ALA A 71 -2.10 -16.94 -14.62
C ALA A 71 -0.64 -16.59 -14.94
N CYS A 72 0.34 -17.12 -14.19
CA CYS A 72 1.76 -16.81 -14.39
C CYS A 72 2.37 -17.47 -15.63
N LYS A 73 1.82 -18.61 -16.09
CA LYS A 73 2.31 -19.37 -17.24
C LYS A 73 2.53 -18.52 -18.49
N HIS A 74 1.66 -17.53 -18.71
CA HIS A 74 1.70 -16.67 -19.90
C HIS A 74 2.11 -15.23 -19.59
N ASN A 75 2.36 -14.90 -18.33
CA ASN A 75 2.61 -13.54 -17.87
C ASN A 75 3.94 -13.45 -17.11
N LEU A 76 4.86 -12.64 -17.61
CA LEU A 76 6.09 -12.33 -16.88
C LEU A 76 5.84 -11.18 -15.91
N HIS A 77 5.73 -11.50 -14.62
CA HIS A 77 5.68 -10.51 -13.55
C HIS A 77 7.09 -10.09 -13.15
N GLY A 78 7.39 -8.79 -13.26
CA GLY A 78 8.69 -8.25 -12.94
C GLY A 78 8.60 -6.86 -12.35
N ARG A 79 9.61 -6.50 -11.54
CA ARG A 79 9.79 -5.13 -11.07
C ARG A 79 10.89 -4.48 -11.87
N ILE A 80 10.62 -3.30 -12.39
CA ILE A 80 11.64 -2.50 -13.05
C ILE A 80 12.05 -1.40 -12.05
N ILE A 81 13.35 -1.10 -11.97
CA ILE A 81 13.93 -0.17 -11.01
C ILE A 81 14.60 0.95 -11.77
N TRP A 82 14.25 2.20 -11.42
CA TRP A 82 14.81 3.39 -12.04
C TRP A 82 15.83 4.01 -11.09
N PRO A 83 17.00 4.42 -11.59
CA PRO A 83 17.92 5.21 -10.79
C PRO A 83 17.31 6.57 -10.47
N LYS A 84 17.68 7.14 -9.32
CA LYS A 84 17.20 8.47 -8.91
C LYS A 84 17.55 9.51 -9.97
N GLY A 85 16.57 10.32 -10.36
CA GLY A 85 16.73 11.36 -11.39
C GLY A 85 16.57 10.86 -12.84
N ALA A 86 16.31 9.57 -13.06
CA ALA A 86 15.96 9.08 -14.40
C ALA A 86 14.60 9.61 -14.84
N THR A 87 14.46 9.90 -16.13
CA THR A 87 13.19 10.25 -16.75
C THR A 87 12.23 9.05 -16.69
N PRO A 88 11.01 9.22 -16.16
CA PRO A 88 9.99 8.19 -16.23
C PRO A 88 9.73 7.80 -17.68
N LEU A 89 9.70 6.50 -17.98
CA LEU A 89 9.39 6.01 -19.32
C LEU A 89 7.89 5.82 -19.47
N THR A 90 7.35 6.21 -20.62
CA THR A 90 5.99 5.83 -21.00
C THR A 90 5.92 4.34 -21.29
N VAL A 91 4.72 3.74 -21.16
CA VAL A 91 4.49 2.32 -21.43
C VAL A 91 4.95 1.92 -22.84
N ASN A 92 4.71 2.78 -23.83
CA ASN A 92 5.12 2.52 -25.22
C ASN A 92 6.65 2.54 -25.40
N ALA A 93 7.34 3.51 -24.77
CA ALA A 93 8.80 3.58 -24.80
C ALA A 93 9.42 2.37 -24.07
N LEU A 94 8.80 1.92 -22.98
CA LEU A 94 9.23 0.73 -22.26
C LEU A 94 9.06 -0.53 -23.10
N LYS A 95 7.88 -0.70 -23.73
CA LYS A 95 7.61 -1.81 -24.66
C LYS A 95 8.67 -1.87 -25.75
N ASN A 96 8.96 -0.75 -26.42
CA ASN A 96 9.96 -0.69 -27.49
C ASN A 96 11.37 -1.08 -27.02
N LYS A 97 11.78 -0.65 -25.82
CA LYS A 97 13.07 -1.06 -25.23
C LYS A 97 13.13 -2.55 -24.93
N LEU A 98 12.04 -3.13 -24.42
CA LEU A 98 11.96 -4.54 -24.08
C LEU A 98 11.85 -5.41 -25.35
N SER A 99 11.16 -4.96 -26.40
CA SER A 99 11.05 -5.67 -27.68
C SER A 99 12.41 -5.90 -28.34
N SER A 100 13.40 -5.02 -28.15
CA SER A 100 14.74 -5.24 -28.69
C SER A 100 15.51 -6.34 -27.95
N LEU A 101 15.21 -6.55 -26.67
CA LEU A 101 15.77 -7.62 -25.83
C LEU A 101 15.02 -8.95 -26.03
N TRP A 102 13.73 -8.88 -26.36
CA TRP A 102 12.82 -10.02 -26.46
C TRP A 102 12.34 -10.26 -27.90
N LYS A 103 13.30 -10.59 -28.78
CA LYS A 103 13.08 -10.69 -30.23
C LYS A 103 12.13 -11.81 -30.65
N ASP A 104 12.04 -12.88 -29.87
CA ASP A 104 11.31 -14.10 -30.22
C ASP A 104 9.98 -14.26 -29.45
N LEU A 105 9.58 -13.25 -28.68
CA LEU A 105 8.28 -13.27 -28.03
C LEU A 105 7.19 -12.89 -29.06
N SER A 106 6.13 -13.71 -29.13
CA SER A 106 4.93 -13.47 -29.94
C SER A 106 4.18 -12.20 -29.51
N ALA A 107 2.95 -11.95 -29.97
CA ALA A 107 2.23 -10.73 -29.60
C ALA A 107 2.09 -10.57 -28.07
N TRP A 108 2.82 -9.61 -27.49
CA TRP A 108 2.85 -9.33 -26.05
C TRP A 108 2.60 -7.83 -25.74
N GLY A 109 2.23 -7.54 -24.49
CA GLY A 109 1.93 -6.20 -23.99
C GLY A 109 2.49 -5.95 -22.59
N VAL A 110 2.49 -4.69 -22.17
CA VAL A 110 2.87 -4.26 -20.81
C VAL A 110 1.61 -3.74 -20.12
N SER A 111 1.33 -4.25 -18.92
CA SER A 111 0.25 -3.78 -18.06
C SER A 111 0.82 -3.36 -16.71
N SER A 112 0.29 -2.28 -16.11
CA SER A 112 0.54 -1.99 -14.69
C SER A 112 -0.35 -2.88 -13.85
N LEU A 113 0.21 -3.43 -12.79
CA LEU A 113 -0.56 -3.95 -11.66
C LEU A 113 -1.05 -2.78 -10.79
#